data_AF-A0A972E5I4-F1
#
_entry.id   AF-A0A972E5I4-F1
#
_cell.length_a   1.000
_cell.length_b   1.000
_cell.length_c   1.000
_cell.angle_alpha   90.00
_cell.angle_beta   90.00
_cell.angle_gamma   90.00
#
_symmetry.space_group_name_H-M   'P 1'
#
loop_
_entity.id
_entity.type
_entity.pdbx_description
1 polymer ?
#
loop_
_entity_poly.entity_id
_entity_poly.type
_entity_poly.pdbx_seq_one_letter_code
_entity_poly.pdbx_strand_id
1 'polypeptide(L)'
;QALLQNLIHDSIGGVGTDVVHQEMETRYRSLFDRCMSARQHLLEGLSPYFSEGYYLWNLQPLPVTVVQTLEDRYCVCSITGGRLEKTDPVFEPLITQEQKIERFVWHNEHYDLFVEGGRATLSQKSGDKRVIRFSVFEDEGDSYTSALTREAPYQTVDMTTYQRSRSYESVKIQFENPLIRWEWVIGCDHTPVIKMKATLQGRGVGYALILTLEGAGNLTVYSPFDAFERKPYDVIEEPAQAWQPFLVAARETGKGTEFSFKDFVGYRQKGVMTGWLSPLYGYTTVDNGAGLILLRSVDFLSKPEVPGRIGDAGPYMYTPGAAMKGEIAHGFSLFCGKDEDFPKWKSAFSTPPILFHSEANPSEGGEVSDIPSLSLGFYEGGYAECTTAIPLPSQNSSEARKIGFRFYNPGTAPIPLRSALELHACGVRGDRTAPFAGVIEPKTIETVGLTLPINDHPIRNIRSLSILSPVLNWVRTPVASPPDPLKIQELVRLRDEQEAISNRYEKEGREIPGLNFQSRFAYYKAKRTALELSLSLCQNMRPTTARDPEIQKVFLELNDLRIKRRSIELLIETLKSEV
;
A
#
# COMPACT_ATOMS: atom_id res chain seq x y z
N GLN A 1 -2.67 -13.62 -13.52
CA GLN A 1 -1.59 -13.19 -14.46
C GLN A 1 -1.56 -11.68 -14.65
N ALA A 2 -2.65 -11.01 -15.04
CA ALA A 2 -2.67 -9.55 -15.23
C ALA A 2 -2.16 -8.76 -14.01
N LEU A 3 -2.56 -9.16 -12.79
CA LEU A 3 -2.08 -8.54 -11.55
C LEU A 3 -0.55 -8.66 -11.42
N LEU A 4 0.01 -9.84 -11.71
CA LEU A 4 1.46 -10.09 -11.61
C LEU A 4 2.27 -9.23 -12.58
N GLN A 5 1.70 -8.83 -13.72
CA GLN A 5 2.38 -7.93 -14.66
C GLN A 5 2.54 -6.50 -14.10
N ASN A 6 1.72 -6.10 -13.11
CA ASN A 6 1.89 -4.84 -12.39
C ASN A 6 2.88 -4.96 -11.23
N LEU A 7 3.26 -6.18 -10.82
CA LEU A 7 4.18 -6.44 -9.70
C LEU A 7 5.65 -6.55 -10.13
N ILE A 8 5.96 -6.27 -11.40
CA ILE A 8 7.35 -6.13 -11.87
C ILE A 8 7.97 -4.94 -11.12
N HIS A 9 9.21 -5.09 -10.63
CA HIS A 9 9.85 -4.10 -9.75
C HIS A 9 9.78 -2.66 -10.27
N ASP A 10 10.09 -2.40 -11.54
CA ASP A 10 10.01 -1.04 -12.09
C ASP A 10 8.57 -0.49 -12.19
N SER A 11 7.61 -1.39 -12.36
CA SER A 11 6.19 -1.06 -12.42
C SER A 11 5.65 -0.72 -11.03
N ILE A 12 5.77 -1.65 -10.06
CA ILE A 12 5.23 -1.44 -8.72
C ILE A 12 6.04 -0.45 -7.89
N GLY A 13 7.33 -0.30 -8.20
CA GLY A 13 8.21 0.69 -7.58
C GLY A 13 7.91 2.12 -7.99
N GLY A 14 7.02 2.35 -8.97
CA GLY A 14 6.72 3.69 -9.44
C GLY A 14 7.84 4.32 -10.29
N VAL A 15 8.78 3.51 -10.78
CA VAL A 15 10.01 3.94 -11.48
C VAL A 15 9.97 3.59 -12.97
N GLY A 16 8.79 3.75 -13.57
CA GLY A 16 8.56 3.76 -15.01
C GLY A 16 8.17 5.13 -15.55
N THR A 17 7.99 5.23 -16.86
CA THR A 17 7.44 6.45 -17.49
C THR A 17 5.93 6.55 -17.28
N ASP A 18 5.34 7.72 -17.53
CA ASP A 18 3.90 7.93 -17.39
C ASP A 18 3.08 6.93 -18.23
N VAL A 19 3.57 6.56 -19.43
CA VAL A 19 2.92 5.58 -20.31
C VAL A 19 2.80 4.22 -19.62
N VAL A 20 3.85 3.77 -18.93
CA VAL A 20 3.85 2.49 -18.20
C VAL A 20 2.80 2.50 -17.10
N HIS A 21 2.74 3.58 -16.30
CA HIS A 21 1.80 3.67 -15.18
C HIS A 21 0.34 3.85 -15.64
N GLN A 22 0.10 4.52 -16.76
CA GLN A 22 -1.22 4.59 -17.40
C GLN A 22 -1.70 3.20 -17.87
N GLU A 23 -0.80 2.38 -18.42
CA GLU A 23 -1.10 0.99 -18.76
C GLU A 23 -1.35 0.13 -17.51
N MET A 24 -0.60 0.36 -16.42
CA MET A 24 -0.85 -0.30 -15.14
C MET A 24 -2.22 0.04 -14.57
N GLU A 25 -2.62 1.31 -14.59
CA GLU A 25 -3.93 1.76 -14.14
C GLU A 25 -5.05 1.12 -14.96
N THR A 26 -4.89 1.07 -16.29
CA THR A 26 -5.85 0.39 -17.17
C THR A 26 -5.97 -1.10 -16.83
N ARG A 27 -4.85 -1.78 -16.55
CA ARG A 27 -4.84 -3.18 -16.09
C ARG A 27 -5.54 -3.34 -14.75
N TYR A 28 -5.27 -2.47 -13.78
CA TYR A 28 -5.93 -2.52 -12.47
C TYR A 28 -7.42 -2.27 -12.56
N ARG A 29 -7.86 -1.28 -13.34
CA ARG A 29 -9.29 -1.02 -13.58
C ARG A 29 -9.98 -2.24 -14.17
N SER A 30 -9.41 -2.82 -15.22
CA SER A 30 -9.96 -4.04 -15.84
C SER A 30 -9.98 -5.24 -14.89
N LEU A 31 -9.01 -5.35 -13.97
CA LEU A 31 -9.01 -6.36 -12.91
C LEU A 31 -10.11 -6.10 -11.90
N PHE A 32 -10.25 -4.85 -11.44
CA PHE A 32 -11.28 -4.43 -10.49
C PHE A 32 -12.68 -4.72 -11.04
N ASP A 33 -12.98 -4.31 -12.28
CA ASP A 33 -14.28 -4.56 -12.92
C ASP A 33 -14.58 -6.06 -13.00
N ARG A 34 -13.58 -6.88 -13.38
CA ARG A 34 -13.71 -8.34 -13.39
C ARG A 34 -13.96 -8.93 -12.01
N CYS A 35 -13.26 -8.45 -10.98
CA CYS A 35 -13.47 -8.86 -9.61
C CYS A 35 -14.87 -8.49 -9.11
N MET A 36 -15.37 -7.29 -9.46
CA MET A 36 -16.72 -6.85 -9.09
C MET A 36 -17.80 -7.69 -9.77
N SER A 37 -17.65 -8.03 -11.06
CA SER A 37 -18.55 -8.95 -11.76
C SER A 37 -18.50 -10.37 -11.19
N ALA A 38 -17.30 -10.90 -10.91
CA ALA A 38 -17.14 -12.21 -10.29
C ALA A 38 -17.76 -12.27 -8.88
N ARG A 39 -17.58 -11.20 -8.10
CA ARG A 39 -18.21 -11.03 -6.79
C ARG A 39 -19.73 -11.09 -6.90
N GLN A 40 -20.33 -10.37 -7.85
CA GLN A 40 -21.78 -10.38 -8.05
C GLN A 40 -22.28 -11.79 -8.39
N HIS A 41 -21.62 -12.48 -9.32
CA HIS A 41 -21.96 -13.85 -9.68
C HIS A 41 -21.85 -14.83 -8.48
N LEU A 42 -20.82 -14.66 -7.64
CA LEU A 42 -20.65 -15.45 -6.42
C LEU A 42 -21.77 -15.17 -5.40
N LEU A 43 -22.17 -13.91 -5.22
CA LEU A 43 -23.26 -13.54 -4.31
C LEU A 43 -24.59 -14.12 -4.77
N GLU A 44 -24.87 -14.11 -6.07
CA GLU A 44 -26.05 -14.75 -6.67
C GLU A 44 -26.05 -16.26 -6.48
N GLY A 45 -24.90 -16.92 -6.69
CA GLY A 45 -24.76 -18.36 -6.46
C GLY A 45 -24.84 -18.76 -4.97
N LEU A 46 -24.45 -17.86 -4.07
CA LEU A 46 -24.50 -18.07 -2.62
C LEU A 46 -25.87 -17.74 -2.01
N SER A 47 -26.65 -16.83 -2.60
CA SER A 47 -27.90 -16.36 -2.00
C SER A 47 -28.90 -17.46 -1.61
N PRO A 48 -29.02 -18.59 -2.33
CA PRO A 48 -29.89 -19.70 -1.91
C PRO A 48 -29.44 -20.38 -0.62
N TYR A 49 -28.26 -20.11 -0.05
CA TYR A 49 -27.80 -20.75 1.17
C TYR A 49 -28.02 -19.90 2.43
N PHE A 50 -28.54 -18.67 2.28
CA PHE A 50 -28.69 -17.72 3.38
C PHE A 50 -30.17 -17.52 3.73
N SER A 51 -30.54 -17.69 5.01
CA SER A 51 -31.82 -17.20 5.53
C SER A 51 -31.79 -15.67 5.71
N GLU A 52 -32.93 -15.03 5.94
CA GLU A 52 -33.04 -13.57 6.01
C GLU A 52 -32.25 -13.02 7.20
N GLY A 53 -31.55 -11.91 7.00
CA GLY A 53 -30.82 -11.20 8.04
C GLY A 53 -29.34 -11.00 7.71
N TYR A 54 -28.53 -10.85 8.76
CA TYR A 54 -27.12 -10.48 8.64
C TYR A 54 -26.21 -11.65 8.96
N TYR A 55 -25.08 -11.74 8.25
CA TYR A 55 -24.10 -12.80 8.46
C TYR A 55 -22.71 -12.20 8.48
N LEU A 56 -21.85 -12.73 9.34
CA LEU A 56 -20.46 -12.36 9.39
C LEU A 56 -19.61 -13.56 8.98
N TRP A 57 -18.55 -13.28 8.23
CA TRP A 57 -17.50 -14.25 7.94
C TRP A 57 -16.16 -13.72 8.44
N ASN A 58 -15.60 -14.38 9.44
CA ASN A 58 -14.28 -14.09 9.98
C ASN A 58 -13.33 -15.24 9.65
N LEU A 59 -12.34 -14.95 8.81
CA LEU A 59 -11.27 -15.89 8.47
C LEU A 59 -10.19 -15.99 9.55
N GLN A 60 -10.15 -15.07 10.50
CA GLN A 60 -9.09 -15.04 11.50
C GLN A 60 -9.44 -15.97 12.67
N PRO A 61 -8.48 -16.71 13.26
CA PRO A 61 -8.76 -17.61 14.41
C PRO A 61 -9.20 -16.91 15.69
N LEU A 62 -9.05 -15.58 15.74
CA LEU A 62 -9.40 -14.75 16.89
C LEU A 62 -10.79 -14.12 16.72
N PRO A 63 -11.58 -14.01 17.82
CA PRO A 63 -12.84 -13.30 17.79
C PRO A 63 -12.62 -11.80 17.59
N VAL A 64 -13.50 -11.14 16.83
CA VAL A 64 -13.40 -9.70 16.59
C VAL A 64 -14.74 -8.99 16.57
N THR A 65 -14.71 -7.74 17.01
CA THR A 65 -15.83 -6.80 16.93
C THR A 65 -15.64 -5.96 15.67
N VAL A 66 -16.62 -6.05 14.78
CA VAL A 66 -16.70 -5.26 13.55
C VAL A 66 -17.53 -4.03 13.84
N VAL A 67 -16.94 -2.88 13.58
CA VAL A 67 -17.57 -1.57 13.66
C VAL A 67 -17.53 -0.95 12.26
N GLN A 68 -18.63 -0.39 11.77
CA GLN A 68 -18.69 0.17 10.42
C GLN A 68 -19.69 1.33 10.34
N THR A 69 -19.32 2.40 9.64
CA THR A 69 -20.27 3.43 9.21
C THR A 69 -20.89 3.01 7.88
N LEU A 70 -22.21 2.98 7.85
CA LEU A 70 -23.06 2.86 6.66
C LEU A 70 -23.68 4.25 6.39
N GLU A 71 -24.34 4.44 5.24
CA GLU A 71 -24.81 5.77 4.81
C GLU A 71 -25.59 6.54 5.89
N ASP A 72 -26.49 5.87 6.60
CA ASP A 72 -27.39 6.47 7.61
C ASP A 72 -27.27 5.84 9.01
N ARG A 73 -26.37 4.85 9.17
CA ARG A 73 -26.28 4.03 10.38
C ARG A 73 -24.85 3.67 10.77
N TYR A 74 -24.60 3.60 12.07
CA TYR A 74 -23.41 2.99 12.64
C TYR A 74 -23.75 1.55 13.07
N CYS A 75 -22.94 0.60 12.62
CA CYS A 75 -23.15 -0.83 12.82
C CYS A 75 -22.06 -1.39 13.75
N VAL A 76 -22.49 -2.15 14.76
CA VAL A 76 -21.60 -2.91 15.66
C VAL A 76 -22.06 -4.36 15.68
N CYS A 77 -21.14 -5.27 15.43
CA CYS A 77 -21.39 -6.72 15.51
C CYS A 77 -20.11 -7.44 15.91
N SER A 78 -20.23 -8.63 16.50
CA SER A 78 -19.07 -9.43 16.89
C SER A 78 -19.22 -10.84 16.34
N ILE A 79 -18.09 -11.47 16.03
CA ILE A 79 -18.04 -12.85 15.55
C ILE A 79 -16.85 -13.57 16.16
N THR A 80 -17.02 -14.87 16.37
CA THR A 80 -15.95 -15.76 16.81
C THR A 80 -14.90 -16.00 15.72
N GLY A 81 -13.77 -16.61 16.08
CA GLY A 81 -12.70 -16.89 15.12
C GLY A 81 -13.07 -17.99 14.13
N GLY A 82 -12.65 -17.86 12.87
CA GLY A 82 -12.74 -18.90 11.84
C GLY A 82 -14.17 -19.41 11.59
N ARG A 83 -15.15 -18.51 11.54
CA ARG A 83 -16.57 -18.85 11.35
C ARG A 83 -17.27 -18.01 10.29
N LEU A 84 -18.30 -18.59 9.68
CA LEU A 84 -19.36 -17.90 8.94
C LEU A 84 -20.68 -18.22 9.64
N GLU A 85 -21.34 -17.22 10.22
CA GLU A 85 -22.59 -17.44 10.96
C GLU A 85 -23.53 -16.23 10.88
N LYS A 86 -24.81 -16.48 11.12
CA LYS A 86 -25.82 -15.43 11.29
C LYS A 86 -25.51 -14.62 12.54
N THR A 87 -25.68 -13.31 12.44
CA THR A 87 -25.43 -12.35 13.53
C THR A 87 -26.59 -11.37 13.63
N ASP A 88 -26.71 -10.73 14.79
CA ASP A 88 -27.65 -9.64 15.05
C ASP A 88 -26.87 -8.33 15.28
N PRO A 89 -26.56 -7.55 14.23
CA PRO A 89 -25.85 -6.30 14.40
C PRO A 89 -26.69 -5.27 15.14
N VAL A 90 -26.04 -4.50 16.00
CA VAL A 90 -26.62 -3.32 16.64
C VAL A 90 -26.45 -2.15 15.68
N PHE A 91 -27.57 -1.52 15.31
CA PHE A 91 -27.59 -0.32 14.47
C PHE A 91 -27.93 0.90 15.31
N GLU A 92 -27.13 1.95 15.16
CA GLU A 92 -27.40 3.28 15.70
C GLU A 92 -27.62 4.26 14.55
N PRO A 93 -28.56 5.23 14.66
CA PRO A 93 -28.67 6.30 13.68
C PRO A 93 -27.37 7.09 13.57
N LEU A 94 -26.91 7.34 12.36
CA LEU A 94 -25.73 8.16 12.06
C LEU A 94 -26.16 9.48 11.46
N ILE A 95 -25.91 10.56 12.17
CA ILE A 95 -26.22 11.92 11.72
C ILE A 95 -24.96 12.51 11.09
N THR A 96 -25.07 13.01 9.87
CA THR A 96 -24.01 13.81 9.23
C THR A 96 -24.31 15.29 9.46
N GLN A 97 -23.43 15.98 10.17
CA GLN A 97 -23.58 17.39 10.51
C GLN A 97 -22.21 18.07 10.56
N GLU A 98 -22.05 19.11 9.74
CA GLU A 98 -20.84 19.94 9.72
C GLU A 98 -21.02 21.19 10.60
N GLN A 99 -20.57 21.10 11.85
CA GLN A 99 -20.53 22.22 12.78
C GLN A 99 -19.08 22.59 13.08
N LYS A 100 -18.74 23.87 12.91
CA LYS A 100 -17.41 24.40 13.23
C LYS A 100 -17.10 24.27 14.71
N ILE A 101 -15.90 23.77 15.02
CA ILE A 101 -15.41 23.54 16.37
C ILE A 101 -13.94 23.95 16.48
N GLU A 102 -13.51 24.38 17.67
CA GLU A 102 -12.10 24.68 17.95
C GLU A 102 -11.36 23.50 18.56
N ARG A 103 -12.10 22.58 19.20
CA ARG A 103 -11.58 21.42 19.92
C ARG A 103 -12.47 20.21 19.70
N PHE A 104 -11.85 19.05 19.51
CA PHE A 104 -12.53 17.76 19.52
C PHE A 104 -11.91 16.88 20.60
N VAL A 105 -12.75 16.21 21.40
CA VAL A 105 -12.29 15.36 22.50
C VAL A 105 -13.06 14.05 22.50
N TRP A 106 -12.33 12.94 22.57
CA TRP A 106 -12.89 11.60 22.69
C TRP A 106 -12.24 10.84 23.84
N HIS A 107 -13.04 10.03 24.53
CA HIS A 107 -12.59 9.20 25.64
C HIS A 107 -13.21 7.81 25.54
N ASN A 108 -12.38 6.76 25.65
CA ASN A 108 -12.85 5.39 25.85
C ASN A 108 -11.94 4.65 26.84
N GLU A 109 -12.12 3.34 26.96
CA GLU A 109 -11.35 2.51 27.91
C GLU A 109 -9.86 2.35 27.52
N HIS A 110 -9.50 2.66 26.27
CA HIS A 110 -8.16 2.46 25.73
C HIS A 110 -7.34 3.75 25.68
N TYR A 111 -7.96 4.85 25.26
CA TYR A 111 -7.28 6.12 25.01
C TYR A 111 -8.17 7.35 25.24
N ASP A 112 -7.50 8.49 25.42
CA ASP A 112 -8.08 9.82 25.32
C ASP A 112 -7.47 10.52 24.10
N LEU A 113 -8.31 11.08 23.24
CA LEU A 113 -7.90 11.82 22.04
C LEU A 113 -8.33 13.27 22.17
N PHE A 114 -7.38 14.19 21.98
CA PHE A 114 -7.62 15.63 21.96
C PHE A 114 -7.11 16.22 20.65
N VAL A 115 -7.95 16.93 19.90
CA VAL A 115 -7.59 17.57 18.63
C VAL A 115 -7.82 19.08 18.73
N GLU A 116 -6.77 19.85 18.45
CA GLU A 116 -6.78 21.31 18.45
C GLU A 116 -5.72 21.83 17.47
N GLY A 117 -6.05 22.89 16.72
CA GLY A 117 -5.10 23.55 15.82
C GLY A 117 -4.46 22.62 14.78
N GLY A 118 -5.20 21.60 14.32
CA GLY A 118 -4.72 20.63 13.32
C GLY A 118 -3.71 19.61 13.85
N ARG A 119 -3.54 19.51 15.18
CA ARG A 119 -2.72 18.51 15.86
C ARG A 119 -3.60 17.63 16.72
N ALA A 120 -3.32 16.33 16.74
CA ALA A 120 -4.00 15.40 17.64
C ALA A 120 -3.03 14.89 18.71
N THR A 121 -3.43 14.99 19.96
CA THR A 121 -2.71 14.45 21.11
C THR A 121 -3.47 13.23 21.63
N LEU A 122 -2.77 12.11 21.68
CA LEU A 122 -3.29 10.84 22.17
C LEU A 122 -2.66 10.55 23.52
N SER A 123 -3.49 10.36 24.55
CA SER A 123 -3.04 9.93 25.87
C SER A 123 -3.54 8.52 26.12
N GLN A 124 -2.61 7.59 26.33
CA GLN A 124 -2.93 6.23 26.75
C GLN A 124 -3.25 6.21 28.25
N LYS A 125 -4.08 5.26 28.69
CA LYS A 125 -4.33 5.03 30.13
C LYS A 125 -3.08 4.58 30.90
N SER A 126 -2.06 4.07 30.20
CA SER A 126 -0.72 3.77 30.75
C SER A 126 0.08 5.02 31.14
N GLY A 127 -0.39 6.22 30.76
CA GLY A 127 0.28 7.50 30.96
C GLY A 127 1.20 7.94 29.82
N ASP A 128 1.34 7.12 28.76
CA ASP A 128 2.08 7.49 27.55
C ASP A 128 1.31 8.53 26.72
N LYS A 129 2.04 9.48 26.14
CA LYS A 129 1.47 10.57 25.33
C LYS A 129 2.12 10.59 23.96
N ARG A 130 1.29 10.62 22.93
CA ARG A 130 1.69 10.67 21.52
C ARG A 130 1.10 11.89 20.86
N VAL A 131 1.85 12.44 19.90
CA VAL A 131 1.37 13.54 19.06
C VAL A 131 1.28 13.05 17.63
N ILE A 132 0.19 13.40 16.97
CA ILE A 132 -0.06 13.12 15.56
C ILE A 132 -0.11 14.45 14.84
N ARG A 133 0.73 14.62 13.83
CA ARG A 133 0.77 15.83 13.01
C ARG A 133 1.19 15.56 11.58
N PHE A 134 0.77 16.44 10.69
CA PHE A 134 1.28 16.48 9.33
C PHE A 134 2.60 17.27 9.29
N SER A 135 3.40 16.93 8.29
CA SER A 135 4.56 17.70 7.85
C SER A 135 4.59 17.72 6.33
N VAL A 136 4.87 18.88 5.76
CA VAL A 136 5.15 19.03 4.34
C VAL A 136 6.65 19.26 4.20
N PHE A 137 7.37 18.36 3.55
CA PHE A 137 8.80 18.53 3.28
C PHE A 137 9.01 18.90 1.82
N GLU A 138 9.99 19.75 1.55
CA GLU A 138 10.53 19.87 0.19
C GLU A 138 11.26 18.58 -0.18
N ASP A 139 11.05 18.12 -1.41
CA ASP A 139 11.64 16.90 -1.95
C ASP A 139 12.35 17.21 -3.26
N GLU A 140 13.68 17.25 -3.20
CA GLU A 140 14.53 17.51 -4.37
C GLU A 140 14.86 16.25 -5.16
N GLY A 141 14.34 15.09 -4.73
CA GLY A 141 14.61 13.78 -5.28
C GLY A 141 13.92 13.50 -6.61
N ASP A 142 13.77 12.22 -6.91
CA ASP A 142 13.11 11.67 -8.09
C ASP A 142 12.30 10.43 -7.72
N SER A 143 11.78 9.70 -8.72
CA SER A 143 10.96 8.51 -8.47
C SER A 143 11.69 7.39 -7.73
N TYR A 144 13.03 7.29 -7.83
CA TYR A 144 13.81 6.26 -7.11
C TYR A 144 14.11 6.67 -5.68
N THR A 145 14.49 7.93 -5.48
CA THR A 145 15.17 8.40 -4.28
C THR A 145 14.52 9.68 -3.79
N SER A 146 14.21 9.77 -2.49
CA SER A 146 13.82 11.04 -1.89
C SER A 146 15.04 11.89 -1.57
N ALA A 147 14.86 13.20 -1.57
CA ALA A 147 15.80 14.12 -0.96
C ALA A 147 15.00 15.12 -0.12
N LEU A 148 14.50 14.65 1.02
CA LEU A 148 13.70 15.45 1.94
C LEU A 148 14.59 16.49 2.64
N THR A 149 14.28 17.77 2.46
CA THR A 149 15.06 18.88 3.02
C THR A 149 14.28 19.62 4.12
N ARG A 150 13.80 20.83 3.85
CA ARG A 150 13.15 21.69 4.85
C ARG A 150 11.65 21.39 4.98
N GLU A 151 11.13 21.50 6.20
CA GLU A 151 9.69 21.49 6.44
C GLU A 151 9.08 22.82 5.98
N ALA A 152 8.12 22.76 5.06
CA ALA A 152 7.35 23.89 4.56
C ALA A 152 6.13 24.15 5.47
N PRO A 153 5.80 25.43 5.76
CA PRO A 153 4.66 25.75 6.59
C PRO A 153 3.34 25.44 5.88
N TYR A 154 2.33 25.07 6.64
CA TYR A 154 0.96 24.91 6.17
C TYR A 154 -0.02 25.54 7.17
N GLN A 155 -1.25 25.77 6.73
CA GLN A 155 -2.31 26.35 7.56
C GLN A 155 -3.43 25.34 7.79
N THR A 156 -4.01 25.39 8.99
CA THR A 156 -5.29 24.71 9.28
C THR A 156 -6.40 25.70 8.91
N VAL A 157 -7.23 25.33 7.95
CA VAL A 157 -8.29 26.18 7.38
C VAL A 157 -9.55 26.12 8.23
N ASP A 158 -10.00 24.91 8.52
CA ASP A 158 -11.23 24.69 9.29
C ASP A 158 -11.21 23.35 10.02
N MET A 159 -12.03 23.26 11.07
CA MET A 159 -12.30 22.03 11.78
C MET A 159 -13.79 21.94 12.10
N THR A 160 -14.41 20.85 11.66
CA THR A 160 -15.85 20.61 11.82
C THR A 160 -16.12 19.23 12.39
N THR A 161 -17.19 19.09 13.19
CA THR A 161 -17.81 17.78 13.38
C THR A 161 -18.22 17.24 12.01
N TYR A 162 -18.27 15.92 11.83
CA TYR A 162 -18.67 15.34 10.54
C TYR A 162 -19.80 14.34 10.69
N GLN A 163 -19.59 13.26 11.43
CA GLN A 163 -20.62 12.25 11.67
C GLN A 163 -20.73 11.91 13.14
N ARG A 164 -21.94 11.61 13.62
CA ARG A 164 -22.20 11.28 15.02
C ARG A 164 -23.31 10.25 15.20
N SER A 165 -23.06 9.29 16.08
CA SER A 165 -24.06 8.40 16.68
C SER A 165 -23.92 8.43 18.21
N ARG A 166 -24.55 7.48 18.92
CA ARG A 166 -24.37 7.35 20.37
C ARG A 166 -22.97 6.84 20.73
N SER A 167 -22.43 5.93 19.92
CA SER A 167 -21.17 5.21 20.19
C SER A 167 -20.04 5.57 19.23
N TYR A 168 -20.25 6.52 18.32
CA TYR A 168 -19.28 6.96 17.32
C TYR A 168 -19.34 8.46 17.09
N GLU A 169 -18.19 9.10 16.91
CA GLU A 169 -18.10 10.49 16.48
C GLU A 169 -16.88 10.70 15.59
N SER A 170 -17.02 11.60 14.60
CA SER A 170 -15.91 11.98 13.74
C SER A 170 -15.76 13.49 13.57
N VAL A 171 -14.50 13.88 13.40
CA VAL A 171 -14.06 15.25 13.12
C VAL A 171 -13.37 15.30 11.77
N LYS A 172 -13.57 16.40 11.05
CA LYS A 172 -12.97 16.70 9.75
C LYS A 172 -12.15 17.97 9.87
N ILE A 173 -10.90 17.91 9.40
CA ILE A 173 -9.94 19.01 9.49
C ILE A 173 -9.41 19.30 8.09
N GLN A 174 -9.42 20.57 7.69
CA GLN A 174 -8.94 20.99 6.38
C GLN A 174 -7.63 21.76 6.51
N PHE A 175 -6.71 21.49 5.60
CA PHE A 175 -5.38 22.06 5.59
C PHE A 175 -5.02 22.56 4.19
N GLU A 176 -4.16 23.58 4.15
CA GLU A 176 -3.59 24.04 2.89
C GLU A 176 -2.15 24.53 2.97
N ASN A 177 -1.46 24.33 1.86
CA ASN A 177 -0.15 24.86 1.50
C ASN A 177 -0.19 25.20 -0.01
N PRO A 178 0.65 26.11 -0.53
CA PRO A 178 0.68 26.42 -1.97
C PRO A 178 0.79 25.20 -2.92
N LEU A 179 1.44 24.12 -2.48
CA LEU A 179 1.68 22.91 -3.26
C LEU A 179 0.58 21.84 -3.13
N ILE A 180 -0.20 21.87 -2.05
CA ILE A 180 -1.19 20.82 -1.74
C ILE A 180 -2.29 21.33 -0.79
N ARG A 181 -3.52 20.87 -1.03
CA ARG A 181 -4.61 20.91 -0.02
C ARG A 181 -4.93 19.52 0.46
N TRP A 182 -5.34 19.36 1.70
CA TRP A 182 -5.81 18.07 2.17
C TRP A 182 -6.84 18.17 3.28
N GLU A 183 -7.62 17.12 3.40
CA GLU A 183 -8.63 16.93 4.43
C GLU A 183 -8.29 15.67 5.23
N TRP A 184 -8.41 15.76 6.55
CA TRP A 184 -8.22 14.65 7.47
C TRP A 184 -9.50 14.40 8.25
N VAL A 185 -10.07 13.21 8.10
CA VAL A 185 -11.22 12.74 8.88
C VAL A 185 -10.72 11.74 9.91
N ILE A 186 -11.09 11.96 11.17
CA ILE A 186 -10.78 11.08 12.30
C ILE A 186 -12.10 10.58 12.87
N GLY A 187 -12.33 9.27 12.83
CA GLY A 187 -13.49 8.60 13.43
C GLY A 187 -13.10 7.81 14.67
N CYS A 188 -13.79 8.07 15.78
CA CYS A 188 -13.56 7.43 17.07
C CYS A 188 -14.80 6.64 17.50
N ASP A 189 -14.57 5.49 18.13
CA ASP A 189 -15.59 4.69 18.79
C ASP A 189 -15.05 4.02 20.06
N HIS A 190 -15.74 2.99 20.54
CA HIS A 190 -15.38 2.27 21.75
C HIS A 190 -14.16 1.35 21.57
N THR A 191 -13.71 1.08 20.34
CA THR A 191 -12.60 0.16 20.06
C THR A 191 -11.22 0.83 20.26
N PRO A 192 -10.11 0.07 20.34
CA PRO A 192 -8.76 0.65 20.40
C PRO A 192 -8.25 1.11 19.03
N VAL A 193 -9.11 1.16 18.00
CA VAL A 193 -8.74 1.51 16.63
C VAL A 193 -9.41 2.82 16.23
N ILE A 194 -8.58 3.85 15.99
CA ILE A 194 -9.04 5.13 15.46
C ILE A 194 -9.03 5.05 13.94
N LYS A 195 -10.19 5.20 13.32
CA LYS A 195 -10.32 5.17 11.85
C LYS A 195 -9.94 6.53 11.28
N MET A 196 -9.15 6.54 10.22
CA MET A 196 -8.67 7.77 9.62
C MET A 196 -8.80 7.73 8.09
N LYS A 197 -9.14 8.88 7.51
CA LYS A 197 -9.12 9.09 6.07
C LYS A 197 -8.41 10.39 5.77
N ALA A 198 -7.44 10.37 4.85
CA ALA A 198 -6.83 11.56 4.31
C ALA A 198 -7.21 11.70 2.83
N THR A 199 -7.83 12.81 2.45
CA THR A 199 -8.12 13.16 1.05
C THR A 199 -7.18 14.29 0.66
N LEU A 200 -6.32 14.06 -0.34
CA LEU A 200 -5.24 14.93 -0.77
C LEU A 200 -5.57 15.53 -2.12
N GLN A 201 -5.27 16.79 -2.35
CA GLN A 201 -5.39 17.49 -3.63
C GLN A 201 -4.03 18.13 -3.98
N GLY A 202 -3.21 17.39 -4.73
CA GLY A 202 -1.90 17.85 -5.18
C GLY A 202 -2.01 18.96 -6.24
N ARG A 203 -1.16 19.99 -6.15
CA ARG A 203 -1.15 21.17 -7.05
C ARG A 203 0.22 21.46 -7.63
N GLY A 204 1.24 21.37 -6.80
CA GLY A 204 2.64 21.61 -7.15
C GLY A 204 3.42 20.32 -7.38
N VAL A 205 4.75 20.46 -7.33
CA VAL A 205 5.74 19.37 -7.40
C VAL A 205 6.92 19.71 -6.48
N GLY A 206 7.71 18.71 -6.11
CA GLY A 206 8.90 18.87 -5.28
C GLY A 206 8.59 18.83 -3.79
N TYR A 207 7.66 17.98 -3.35
CA TYR A 207 7.28 17.88 -1.95
C TYR A 207 6.86 16.47 -1.53
N ALA A 208 6.91 16.23 -0.23
CA ALA A 208 6.34 15.06 0.43
C ALA A 208 5.36 15.49 1.54
N LEU A 209 4.21 14.83 1.62
CA LEU A 209 3.27 14.95 2.74
C LEU A 209 3.41 13.73 3.64
N ILE A 210 3.79 13.96 4.90
CA ILE A 210 4.04 12.91 5.89
C ILE A 210 3.11 13.11 7.09
N LEU A 211 2.50 12.03 7.56
CA LEU A 211 1.70 12.00 8.80
C LEU A 211 2.49 11.27 9.90
N THR A 212 2.99 12.03 10.86
CA THR A 212 3.92 11.57 11.88
C THR A 212 3.18 11.18 13.16
N LEU A 213 3.55 10.02 13.72
CA LEU A 213 3.28 9.64 15.11
C LEU A 213 4.56 9.87 15.93
N GLU A 214 4.53 10.87 16.79
CA GLU A 214 5.63 11.23 17.67
C GLU A 214 5.54 10.51 19.03
N GLY A 215 6.69 10.09 19.55
CA GLY A 215 6.84 9.52 20.88
C GLY A 215 7.99 8.52 21.01
N ALA A 216 8.16 7.96 22.20
CA ALA A 216 9.27 7.06 22.54
C ALA A 216 8.92 5.56 22.36
N GLY A 217 9.88 4.68 22.60
CA GLY A 217 9.68 3.22 22.61
C GLY A 217 10.32 2.50 21.43
N ASN A 218 10.13 1.19 21.38
CA ASN A 218 10.75 0.35 20.36
C ASN A 218 9.90 0.38 19.09
N LEU A 219 10.47 0.86 17.98
CA LEU A 219 9.82 0.86 16.68
C LEU A 219 9.68 -0.58 16.19
N THR A 220 8.45 -1.05 16.08
CA THR A 220 8.08 -2.37 15.57
C THR A 220 7.48 -2.22 14.17
N VAL A 221 7.98 -3.01 13.23
CA VAL A 221 7.61 -2.95 11.81
C VAL A 221 7.17 -4.33 11.36
N TYR A 222 6.08 -4.39 10.62
CA TYR A 222 5.64 -5.60 9.94
C TYR A 222 6.10 -5.59 8.49
N SER A 223 6.50 -6.75 8.01
CA SER A 223 6.84 -7.03 6.61
C SER A 223 6.07 -8.27 6.15
N PRO A 224 6.08 -8.62 4.85
CA PRO A 224 5.42 -9.83 4.39
C PRO A 224 5.86 -11.07 5.17
N PHE A 225 4.94 -11.63 5.96
CA PHE A 225 5.12 -12.82 6.81
C PHE A 225 6.12 -12.67 7.96
N ASP A 226 6.48 -11.44 8.36
CA ASP A 226 7.40 -11.22 9.47
C ASP A 226 7.11 -9.93 10.25
N ALA A 227 7.65 -9.83 11.45
CA ALA A 227 7.58 -8.66 12.32
C ALA A 227 8.88 -8.57 13.14
N PHE A 228 9.46 -7.37 13.18
CA PHE A 228 10.75 -7.13 13.83
C PHE A 228 10.84 -5.72 14.41
N GLU A 229 11.73 -5.56 15.40
CA GLU A 229 12.12 -4.24 15.89
C GLU A 229 13.10 -3.60 14.90
N ARG A 230 12.90 -2.33 14.55
CA ARG A 230 13.75 -1.59 13.63
C ARG A 230 14.44 -0.42 14.32
N LYS A 231 15.71 -0.21 13.98
CA LYS A 231 16.40 1.04 14.33
C LYS A 231 15.77 2.22 13.58
N PRO A 232 15.85 3.45 14.12
CA PRO A 232 15.31 4.61 13.43
C PRO A 232 15.99 4.88 12.09
N TYR A 233 17.28 4.60 11.94
CA TYR A 233 17.99 4.83 10.68
C TYR A 233 19.01 3.75 10.41
N ASP A 234 19.31 3.56 9.13
CA ASP A 234 20.46 2.81 8.65
C ASP A 234 21.57 3.78 8.25
N VAL A 235 22.84 3.40 8.47
CA VAL A 235 23.99 4.15 7.96
C VAL A 235 24.60 3.33 6.84
N ILE A 236 24.55 3.88 5.63
CA ILE A 236 25.06 3.22 4.44
C ILE A 236 26.38 3.89 4.06
N GLU A 237 27.46 3.14 4.16
CA GLU A 237 28.79 3.63 3.82
C GLU A 237 28.90 3.92 2.33
N GLU A 238 29.54 5.04 2.01
CA GLU A 238 29.89 5.37 0.65
C GLU A 238 30.91 4.35 0.11
N PRO A 239 30.67 3.73 -1.07
CA PRO A 239 31.65 2.89 -1.71
C PRO A 239 32.94 3.67 -1.96
N ALA A 240 34.10 3.04 -1.67
CA ALA A 240 35.39 3.69 -1.89
C ALA A 240 35.49 4.19 -3.34
N GLN A 241 36.12 5.35 -3.54
CA GLN A 241 36.16 6.07 -4.82
C GLN A 241 36.62 5.18 -6.00
N ALA A 242 37.56 4.26 -5.77
CA ALA A 242 38.03 3.30 -6.76
C ALA A 242 36.94 2.35 -7.29
N TRP A 243 35.90 2.06 -6.47
CA TRP A 243 34.81 1.15 -6.83
C TRP A 243 33.59 1.86 -7.42
N GLN A 244 33.47 3.17 -7.27
CA GLN A 244 32.31 3.93 -7.74
C GLN A 244 32.06 3.79 -9.25
N PRO A 245 33.07 3.81 -10.13
CA PRO A 245 32.86 3.56 -11.57
C PRO A 245 32.31 2.16 -11.88
N PHE A 246 32.56 1.18 -11.00
CA PHE A 246 32.14 -0.21 -11.17
C PHE A 246 30.73 -0.48 -10.63
N LEU A 247 30.06 0.52 -10.06
CA LEU A 247 28.67 0.39 -9.62
C LEU A 247 27.77 0.08 -10.83
N VAL A 248 26.96 -0.97 -10.70
CA VAL A 248 26.03 -1.43 -11.74
C VAL A 248 24.67 -0.72 -11.64
N ALA A 249 24.39 -0.13 -10.49
CA ALA A 249 23.18 0.63 -10.17
C ALA A 249 23.53 1.68 -9.11
N ALA A 250 22.63 2.67 -8.95
CA ALA A 250 22.76 3.65 -7.89
C ALA A 250 22.78 3.03 -6.48
N ARG A 251 23.41 3.74 -5.55
CA ARG A 251 23.48 3.42 -4.13
C ARG A 251 23.10 4.64 -3.32
N GLU A 252 22.16 4.45 -2.41
CA GLU A 252 21.92 5.40 -1.32
C GLU A 252 23.07 5.32 -0.33
N THR A 253 23.45 6.46 0.24
CA THR A 253 24.59 6.63 1.13
C THR A 253 24.24 7.59 2.25
N GLY A 254 24.97 7.51 3.36
CA GLY A 254 24.70 8.30 4.54
C GLY A 254 23.55 7.73 5.36
N LYS A 255 22.69 8.61 5.90
CA LYS A 255 21.62 8.25 6.83
C LYS A 255 20.34 7.94 6.08
N GLY A 256 19.97 6.66 5.99
CA GLY A 256 18.68 6.23 5.44
C GLY A 256 17.61 6.18 6.53
N THR A 257 16.48 6.87 6.32
CA THR A 257 15.36 6.93 7.26
C THR A 257 14.05 6.43 6.66
N GLU A 258 14.03 6.08 5.38
CA GLU A 258 12.85 5.67 4.64
C GLU A 258 12.85 4.16 4.42
N PHE A 259 11.73 3.53 4.72
CA PHE A 259 11.64 2.08 4.75
C PHE A 259 10.28 1.60 4.27
N SER A 260 10.27 0.37 3.78
CA SER A 260 9.04 -0.33 3.47
C SER A 260 8.44 -1.00 4.70
N PHE A 261 7.12 -1.11 4.71
CA PHE A 261 6.38 -1.90 5.69
C PHE A 261 5.14 -2.51 5.03
N LYS A 262 4.52 -3.46 5.73
CA LYS A 262 3.23 -4.03 5.35
C LYS A 262 2.30 -4.02 6.55
N ASP A 263 1.12 -3.45 6.37
CA ASP A 263 0.00 -3.40 7.30
C ASP A 263 0.25 -2.61 8.60
N PHE A 264 1.42 -2.72 9.24
CA PHE A 264 1.69 -2.09 10.53
C PHE A 264 3.11 -1.50 10.71
N VAL A 265 3.15 -0.30 11.28
CA VAL A 265 4.37 0.33 11.84
C VAL A 265 4.01 1.15 13.07
N GLY A 266 4.74 0.98 14.17
CA GLY A 266 4.41 1.65 15.43
C GLY A 266 5.40 1.42 16.55
N TYR A 267 5.03 1.86 17.74
CA TYR A 267 5.85 1.77 18.95
C TYR A 267 5.26 0.79 19.94
N ARG A 268 6.13 -0.05 20.50
CA ARG A 268 5.83 -0.88 21.67
C ARG A 268 6.50 -0.28 22.90
N GLN A 269 5.73 -0.05 23.96
CA GLN A 269 6.23 0.48 25.22
C GLN A 269 5.35 0.02 26.39
N LYS A 270 5.97 -0.55 27.44
CA LYS A 270 5.29 -0.92 28.71
C LYS A 270 4.01 -1.77 28.51
N GLY A 271 4.04 -2.75 27.61
CA GLY A 271 2.89 -3.62 27.32
C GLY A 271 1.77 -2.98 26.51
N VAL A 272 2.00 -1.77 25.98
CA VAL A 272 1.08 -1.06 25.08
C VAL A 272 1.70 -0.95 23.69
N MET A 273 0.85 -1.04 22.68
CA MET A 273 1.20 -0.85 21.28
C MET A 273 0.45 0.36 20.74
N THR A 274 1.14 1.24 20.02
CA THR A 274 0.52 2.34 19.27
C THR A 274 1.17 2.51 17.94
N GLY A 275 0.39 2.47 16.87
CA GLY A 275 0.94 2.47 15.53
C GLY A 275 -0.10 2.52 14.45
N TRP A 276 0.39 2.77 13.24
CA TRP A 276 -0.40 2.86 12.04
C TRP A 276 -0.78 1.47 11.55
N LEU A 277 -2.07 1.26 11.32
CA LEU A 277 -2.62 0.19 10.50
C LEU A 277 -2.92 0.78 9.13
N SER A 278 -2.14 0.46 8.10
CA SER A 278 -2.17 1.19 6.83
C SER A 278 -1.97 0.28 5.61
N PRO A 279 -2.71 0.53 4.50
CA PRO A 279 -2.48 -0.15 3.22
C PRO A 279 -1.31 0.47 2.43
N LEU A 280 -0.72 1.55 2.94
CA LEU A 280 0.48 2.17 2.36
C LEU A 280 1.71 1.31 2.64
N TYR A 281 2.73 1.45 1.79
CA TYR A 281 3.93 0.61 1.84
C TYR A 281 5.19 1.35 2.27
N GLY A 282 5.13 2.67 2.44
CA GLY A 282 6.30 3.51 2.77
C GLY A 282 6.09 4.31 4.05
N TYR A 283 7.10 4.30 4.91
CA TYR A 283 7.17 5.17 6.08
C TYR A 283 8.59 5.75 6.20
N THR A 284 8.71 6.85 6.93
CA THR A 284 9.99 7.46 7.27
C THR A 284 10.10 7.67 8.77
N THR A 285 11.32 7.72 9.29
CA THR A 285 11.57 8.16 10.66
C THR A 285 12.00 9.61 10.66
N VAL A 286 11.45 10.39 11.58
CA VAL A 286 11.85 11.76 11.87
C VAL A 286 12.39 11.82 13.30
N ASP A 287 13.07 12.91 13.68
CA ASP A 287 13.83 12.98 14.93
C ASP A 287 13.05 12.55 16.19
N ASN A 288 11.73 12.73 16.21
CA ASN A 288 10.86 12.38 17.34
C ASN A 288 9.75 11.37 17.02
N GLY A 289 9.81 10.65 15.88
CA GLY A 289 8.69 9.80 15.48
C GLY A 289 8.85 8.98 14.21
N ALA A 290 7.77 8.31 13.84
CA ALA A 290 7.67 7.55 12.60
C ALA A 290 6.43 8.03 11.85
N GLY A 291 6.59 8.35 10.56
CA GLY A 291 5.55 8.96 9.74
C GLY A 291 5.21 8.15 8.51
N LEU A 292 3.91 8.04 8.22
CA LEU A 292 3.43 7.50 6.96
C LEU A 292 3.71 8.50 5.85
N ILE A 293 4.30 8.03 4.75
CA ILE A 293 4.48 8.83 3.54
C ILE A 293 3.15 8.75 2.78
N LEU A 294 2.33 9.80 2.88
CA LEU A 294 1.01 9.83 2.24
C LEU A 294 1.12 10.19 0.76
N LEU A 295 2.03 11.10 0.42
CA LEU A 295 2.28 11.49 -0.96
C LEU A 295 3.73 11.96 -1.11
N ARG A 296 4.39 11.53 -2.18
CA ARG A 296 5.56 12.21 -2.74
C ARG A 296 5.19 12.71 -4.13
N SER A 297 5.60 13.93 -4.44
CA SER A 297 5.32 14.61 -5.71
C SER A 297 6.65 15.03 -6.34
N VAL A 298 7.05 14.32 -7.39
CA VAL A 298 8.30 14.53 -8.15
C VAL A 298 7.96 14.52 -9.64
N ASP A 299 8.83 15.01 -10.53
CA ASP A 299 8.55 15.08 -11.97
C ASP A 299 9.63 14.46 -12.85
N PHE A 300 10.59 13.76 -12.26
CA PHE A 300 11.62 13.03 -12.98
C PHE A 300 11.66 11.59 -12.55
N LEU A 301 11.86 10.71 -13.53
CA LEU A 301 12.14 9.30 -13.29
C LEU A 301 13.46 9.15 -12.54
N SER A 302 14.52 9.77 -13.05
CA SER A 302 15.86 9.76 -12.48
C SER A 302 16.54 11.09 -12.79
N LYS A 303 17.15 11.73 -11.80
CA LYS A 303 17.99 12.93 -11.95
C LYS A 303 19.49 12.57 -11.95
N PRO A 304 20.37 13.35 -12.61
CA PRO A 304 21.80 13.07 -12.62
C PRO A 304 22.44 13.16 -11.23
N GLU A 305 21.92 14.08 -10.41
CA GLU A 305 22.41 14.36 -9.07
C GLU A 305 21.22 14.41 -8.11
N VAL A 306 21.23 13.53 -7.11
CA VAL A 306 20.28 13.52 -5.99
C VAL A 306 21.10 13.43 -4.71
N PRO A 307 20.88 14.32 -3.72
CA PRO A 307 21.59 14.26 -2.44
C PRO A 307 21.50 12.88 -1.80
N GLY A 308 22.63 12.36 -1.31
CA GLY A 308 22.69 11.03 -0.69
C GLY A 308 22.80 9.86 -1.66
N ARG A 309 22.79 10.09 -2.97
CA ARG A 309 22.89 9.03 -3.99
C ARG A 309 24.19 9.08 -4.79
N ILE A 310 24.78 7.91 -5.03
CA ILE A 310 25.94 7.74 -5.91
C ILE A 310 25.58 6.78 -7.05
N GLY A 311 26.03 7.12 -8.26
CA GLY A 311 25.82 6.32 -9.45
C GLY A 311 24.51 6.67 -10.20
N ASP A 312 24.28 5.94 -11.28
CA ASP A 312 23.17 6.15 -12.22
C ASP A 312 22.00 5.22 -11.85
N ALA A 313 20.88 5.80 -11.42
CA ALA A 313 19.68 5.03 -11.03
C ALA A 313 18.82 4.62 -12.24
N GLY A 314 18.89 5.40 -13.32
CA GLY A 314 17.99 5.26 -14.46
C GLY A 314 18.11 6.43 -15.43
N PRO A 315 17.43 6.36 -16.58
CA PRO A 315 17.56 7.37 -17.63
C PRO A 315 17.00 8.73 -17.20
N TYR A 316 17.63 9.81 -17.66
CA TYR A 316 17.16 11.17 -17.37
C TYR A 316 15.87 11.47 -18.17
N MET A 317 14.72 11.24 -17.53
CA MET A 317 13.40 11.36 -18.16
C MET A 317 12.44 12.18 -17.30
N TYR A 318 11.75 13.13 -17.95
CA TYR A 318 10.69 13.93 -17.37
C TYR A 318 9.36 13.15 -17.38
N THR A 319 8.76 13.02 -16.22
CA THR A 319 7.55 12.23 -15.93
C THR A 319 6.55 13.09 -15.16
N PRO A 320 5.84 14.02 -15.82
CA PRO A 320 4.90 14.93 -15.16
C PRO A 320 3.79 14.20 -14.39
N GLY A 321 3.42 12.98 -14.80
CA GLY A 321 2.46 12.15 -14.08
C GLY A 321 2.89 11.79 -12.66
N ALA A 322 4.20 11.68 -12.39
CA ALA A 322 4.75 11.42 -11.05
C ALA A 322 4.53 12.59 -10.06
N ALA A 323 4.12 13.77 -10.55
CA ALA A 323 3.79 14.90 -9.68
C ALA A 323 2.46 14.66 -8.94
N MET A 324 1.67 13.66 -9.37
CA MET A 324 0.45 13.23 -8.69
C MET A 324 -0.53 14.39 -8.43
N LYS A 325 -0.66 15.32 -9.38
CA LYS A 325 -1.59 16.45 -9.26
C LYS A 325 -3.04 15.95 -9.32
N GLY A 326 -3.90 16.53 -8.50
CA GLY A 326 -5.32 16.18 -8.37
C GLY A 326 -5.62 15.35 -7.11
N GLU A 327 -6.75 14.66 -7.08
CA GLU A 327 -7.32 14.08 -5.86
C GLU A 327 -6.91 12.63 -5.60
N ILE A 328 -6.43 12.33 -4.38
CA ILE A 328 -6.07 10.98 -3.92
C ILE A 328 -6.64 10.80 -2.51
N ALA A 329 -7.20 9.63 -2.21
CA ALA A 329 -7.70 9.35 -0.86
C ALA A 329 -7.08 8.08 -0.27
N HIS A 330 -6.65 8.16 0.99
CA HIS A 330 -6.10 7.06 1.76
C HIS A 330 -6.96 6.79 2.98
N GLY A 331 -7.44 5.55 3.12
CA GLY A 331 -8.03 5.04 4.35
C GLY A 331 -6.98 4.26 5.14
N PHE A 332 -6.80 4.59 6.41
CA PHE A 332 -5.89 3.91 7.33
C PHE A 332 -6.44 4.02 8.75
N SER A 333 -5.74 3.50 9.74
CA SER A 333 -6.16 3.57 11.13
C SER A 333 -4.96 3.69 12.05
N LEU A 334 -5.21 4.11 13.29
CA LEU A 334 -4.24 4.09 14.36
C LEU A 334 -4.72 3.12 15.44
N PHE A 335 -3.94 2.08 15.71
CA PHE A 335 -4.16 1.24 16.88
C PHE A 335 -3.57 1.93 18.11
N CYS A 336 -4.30 1.93 19.22
CA CYS A 336 -3.84 2.40 20.51
C CYS A 336 -4.48 1.56 21.61
N GLY A 337 -3.74 0.57 22.12
CA GLY A 337 -4.27 -0.38 23.07
C GLY A 337 -3.21 -1.36 23.54
N LYS A 338 -3.62 -2.31 24.39
CA LYS A 338 -2.70 -3.30 24.95
C LYS A 338 -2.08 -4.17 23.85
N ASP A 339 -0.82 -4.55 24.06
CA ASP A 339 -0.08 -5.40 23.12
C ASP A 339 -0.72 -6.79 22.96
N GLU A 340 -1.40 -7.29 24.00
CA GLU A 340 -2.15 -8.57 23.97
C GLU A 340 -3.33 -8.55 22.99
N ASP A 341 -3.98 -7.39 22.83
CA ASP A 341 -5.15 -7.22 21.97
C ASP A 341 -4.76 -6.88 20.52
N PHE A 342 -3.57 -6.31 20.32
CA PHE A 342 -3.08 -5.86 19.02
C PHE A 342 -3.26 -6.90 17.90
N PRO A 343 -2.93 -8.20 18.09
CA PRO A 343 -2.98 -9.15 17.00
C PRO A 343 -4.37 -9.36 16.39
N LYS A 344 -5.41 -9.34 17.23
CA LYS A 344 -6.82 -9.40 16.79
C LYS A 344 -7.15 -8.25 15.84
N TRP A 345 -6.77 -7.03 16.19
CA TRP A 345 -7.09 -5.83 15.42
C TRP A 345 -6.24 -5.71 14.15
N LYS A 346 -4.96 -6.09 14.21
CA LYS A 346 -4.10 -6.18 13.03
C LYS A 346 -4.66 -7.19 12.01
N SER A 347 -5.00 -8.40 12.46
CA SER A 347 -5.59 -9.43 11.60
C SER A 347 -6.87 -8.96 10.93
N ALA A 348 -7.76 -8.30 11.68
CA ALA A 348 -8.99 -7.75 11.13
C ALA A 348 -8.77 -6.55 10.20
N PHE A 349 -7.62 -5.86 10.28
CA PHE A 349 -7.24 -4.87 9.29
C PHE A 349 -6.73 -5.52 8.00
N SER A 350 -5.80 -6.48 8.12
CA SER A 350 -5.18 -7.17 6.97
C SER A 350 -6.17 -8.06 6.20
N THR A 351 -7.13 -8.66 6.89
CA THR A 351 -8.16 -9.52 6.33
C THR A 351 -9.47 -9.25 7.07
N PRO A 352 -10.20 -8.19 6.66
CA PRO A 352 -11.40 -7.76 7.35
C PRO A 352 -12.51 -8.82 7.30
N PRO A 353 -13.25 -9.02 8.40
CA PRO A 353 -14.47 -9.82 8.36
C PRO A 353 -15.46 -9.26 7.34
N ILE A 354 -16.16 -10.16 6.66
CA ILE A 354 -17.14 -9.78 5.64
C ILE A 354 -18.54 -9.82 6.28
N LEU A 355 -19.24 -8.68 6.25
CA LEU A 355 -20.63 -8.55 6.69
C LEU A 355 -21.55 -8.64 5.48
N PHE A 356 -22.44 -9.62 5.47
CA PHE A 356 -23.45 -9.83 4.45
C PHE A 356 -24.83 -9.39 4.96
N HIS A 357 -25.68 -8.96 4.04
CA HIS A 357 -27.12 -8.78 4.26
C HIS A 357 -27.88 -9.61 3.22
N SER A 358 -28.76 -10.50 3.71
CA SER A 358 -29.65 -11.31 2.89
C SER A 358 -31.10 -10.85 3.06
N GLU A 359 -31.72 -10.39 1.98
CA GLU A 359 -33.12 -9.94 1.96
C GLU A 359 -33.99 -10.96 1.21
N ALA A 360 -35.22 -11.13 1.67
CA ALA A 360 -36.23 -11.87 0.92
C ALA A 360 -36.64 -11.07 -0.33
N ASN A 361 -36.71 -11.71 -1.50
CA ASN A 361 -37.33 -11.06 -2.65
C ASN A 361 -38.85 -11.02 -2.47
N PRO A 362 -39.49 -9.84 -2.48
CA PRO A 362 -40.93 -9.71 -2.31
C PRO A 362 -41.74 -10.27 -3.49
N SER A 363 -41.09 -10.60 -4.61
CA SER A 363 -41.73 -11.02 -5.87
C SER A 363 -42.24 -12.46 -5.90
N GLU A 364 -41.77 -13.33 -5.00
CA GLU A 364 -42.13 -14.75 -4.95
C GLU A 364 -42.77 -15.07 -3.59
N GLY A 365 -44.09 -14.93 -3.51
CA GLY A 365 -44.91 -15.14 -2.30
C GLY A 365 -45.03 -16.60 -1.85
N GLY A 366 -43.90 -17.28 -1.65
CA GLY A 366 -43.83 -18.61 -1.05
C GLY A 366 -43.74 -18.54 0.47
N GLU A 367 -44.54 -19.33 1.18
CA GLU A 367 -44.45 -19.50 2.63
C GLU A 367 -43.02 -19.87 3.05
N VAL A 368 -42.47 -19.10 3.99
CA VAL A 368 -41.15 -19.31 4.59
C VAL A 368 -41.26 -20.47 5.57
N SER A 369 -40.74 -21.63 5.21
CA SER A 369 -40.47 -22.70 6.18
C SER A 369 -39.32 -22.29 7.09
N ASP A 370 -39.35 -22.72 8.36
CA ASP A 370 -38.26 -22.55 9.34
C ASP A 370 -36.99 -23.25 8.86
N ILE A 371 -36.16 -22.53 8.12
CA ILE A 371 -34.89 -23.05 7.60
C ILE A 371 -33.77 -22.70 8.59
N PRO A 372 -32.95 -23.67 9.01
CA PRO A 372 -31.82 -23.40 9.89
C PRO A 372 -30.84 -22.43 9.24
N SER A 373 -30.39 -21.44 10.02
CA SER A 373 -29.43 -20.45 9.54
C SER A 373 -28.08 -21.10 9.23
N LEU A 374 -27.45 -20.67 8.13
CA LEU A 374 -26.10 -21.12 7.79
C LEU A 374 -25.13 -20.78 8.92
N SER A 375 -24.46 -21.81 9.45
CA SER A 375 -23.39 -21.69 10.43
C SER A 375 -22.29 -22.68 10.08
N LEU A 376 -21.11 -22.17 9.77
CA LEU A 376 -19.91 -22.94 9.46
C LEU A 376 -18.81 -22.53 10.44
N GLY A 377 -18.31 -23.49 11.21
CA GLY A 377 -17.13 -23.34 12.05
C GLY A 377 -15.95 -24.09 11.43
N PHE A 378 -14.87 -23.39 11.15
CA PHE A 378 -13.67 -23.96 10.52
C PHE A 378 -12.58 -24.24 11.55
N TYR A 379 -12.27 -23.26 12.40
CA TYR A 379 -11.23 -23.34 13.42
C TYR A 379 -11.33 -22.15 14.39
N GLU A 380 -10.72 -22.29 15.57
CA GLU A 380 -10.51 -21.21 16.54
C GLU A 380 -9.13 -21.37 17.19
N GLY A 381 -8.51 -20.30 17.67
CA GLY A 381 -7.19 -20.42 18.27
C GLY A 381 -6.52 -19.09 18.64
N GLY A 382 -5.21 -19.16 18.82
CA GLY A 382 -4.38 -17.96 19.02
C GLY A 382 -4.09 -17.22 17.72
N TYR A 383 -3.21 -16.22 17.78
CA TYR A 383 -2.89 -15.35 16.65
C TYR A 383 -2.05 -16.00 15.53
N ALA A 384 -2.65 -16.84 14.72
CA ALA A 384 -2.11 -17.22 13.41
C ALA A 384 -2.87 -16.46 12.33
N GLU A 385 -2.16 -15.70 11.49
CA GLU A 385 -2.84 -14.87 10.50
C GLU A 385 -3.21 -15.72 9.28
N CYS A 386 -4.52 -15.88 9.07
CA CYS A 386 -5.04 -16.55 7.89
C CYS A 386 -5.03 -15.59 6.71
N THR A 387 -4.13 -15.80 5.75
CA THR A 387 -3.97 -14.90 4.60
C THR A 387 -4.86 -15.26 3.43
N THR A 388 -5.31 -16.50 3.32
CA THR A 388 -6.07 -16.97 2.15
C THR A 388 -6.88 -18.22 2.48
N ALA A 389 -8.09 -18.31 1.93
CA ALA A 389 -8.85 -19.54 1.79
C ALA A 389 -8.88 -19.98 0.32
N ILE A 390 -8.58 -21.24 0.04
CA ILE A 390 -8.48 -21.80 -1.31
C ILE A 390 -9.29 -23.09 -1.44
N PRO A 391 -10.09 -23.27 -2.51
CA PRO A 391 -10.69 -24.57 -2.79
C PRO A 391 -9.59 -25.59 -3.10
N LEU A 392 -9.64 -26.74 -2.46
CA LEU A 392 -8.71 -27.84 -2.73
C LEU A 392 -9.37 -28.89 -3.64
N PRO A 393 -8.59 -29.64 -4.44
CA PRO A 393 -9.14 -30.70 -5.28
C PRO A 393 -9.88 -31.75 -4.45
N SER A 394 -11.19 -31.89 -4.66
CA SER A 394 -11.95 -33.06 -4.24
C SER A 394 -11.82 -34.11 -5.34
N GLN A 395 -11.16 -35.24 -5.09
CA GLN A 395 -11.07 -36.32 -6.07
C GLN A 395 -12.47 -36.90 -6.35
N ASN A 396 -13.17 -36.39 -7.38
CA ASN A 396 -14.47 -36.84 -7.92
C ASN A 396 -15.58 -37.26 -6.91
N SER A 397 -15.43 -36.98 -5.62
CA SER A 397 -16.40 -37.35 -4.59
C SER A 397 -17.53 -36.34 -4.62
N SER A 398 -18.72 -36.77 -5.00
CA SER A 398 -19.96 -36.00 -4.94
C SER A 398 -20.41 -35.69 -3.51
N GLU A 399 -19.68 -36.15 -2.48
CA GLU A 399 -20.11 -36.14 -1.08
C GLU A 399 -19.32 -35.18 -0.17
N ALA A 400 -18.18 -34.65 -0.62
CA ALA A 400 -17.31 -33.82 0.21
C ALA A 400 -16.61 -32.70 -0.56
N ARG A 401 -16.52 -31.51 0.04
CA ARG A 401 -15.72 -30.39 -0.46
C ARG A 401 -14.51 -30.18 0.43
N LYS A 402 -13.36 -29.88 -0.18
CA LYS A 402 -12.12 -29.57 0.55
C LYS A 402 -11.77 -28.11 0.39
N ILE A 403 -11.36 -27.48 1.48
CA ILE A 403 -10.90 -26.10 1.52
C ILE A 403 -9.62 -26.03 2.34
N GLY A 404 -8.66 -25.24 1.87
CA GLY A 404 -7.38 -25.00 2.50
C GLY A 404 -7.29 -23.57 3.00
N PHE A 405 -6.76 -23.39 4.20
CA PHE A 405 -6.50 -22.10 4.81
C PHE A 405 -5.01 -21.94 5.00
N ARG A 406 -4.46 -20.85 4.48
CA ARG A 406 -3.02 -20.56 4.57
C ARG A 406 -2.76 -19.64 5.74
N PHE A 407 -2.06 -20.14 6.73
CA PHE A 407 -1.69 -19.43 7.95
C PHE A 407 -0.23 -19.03 7.93
N TYR A 408 0.09 -17.93 8.61
CA TYR A 408 1.45 -17.67 9.05
C TYR A 408 1.47 -17.24 10.52
N ASN A 409 2.52 -17.62 11.23
CA ASN A 409 2.76 -17.21 12.61
C ASN A 409 3.90 -16.17 12.66
N PRO A 410 3.60 -14.87 12.81
CA PRO A 410 4.63 -13.83 12.96
C PRO A 410 5.40 -13.90 14.28
N GLY A 411 4.90 -14.65 15.26
CA GLY A 411 5.41 -14.69 16.62
C GLY A 411 6.64 -15.58 16.80
N THR A 412 7.01 -15.74 18.07
CA THR A 412 8.13 -16.56 18.54
C THR A 412 7.68 -17.82 19.28
N ALA A 413 6.38 -18.01 19.48
CA ALA A 413 5.79 -19.14 20.20
C ALA A 413 4.80 -19.92 19.30
N PRO A 414 4.70 -21.25 19.44
CA PRO A 414 3.71 -22.05 18.71
C PRO A 414 2.28 -21.62 19.03
N ILE A 415 1.39 -21.66 18.04
CA ILE A 415 0.02 -21.17 18.17
C ILE A 415 -0.96 -22.31 17.94
N PRO A 416 -1.78 -22.69 18.95
CA PRO A 416 -2.75 -23.74 18.80
C PRO A 416 -3.92 -23.32 17.91
N LEU A 417 -4.35 -24.24 17.05
CA LEU A 417 -5.58 -24.18 16.28
C LEU A 417 -6.45 -25.38 16.65
N ARG A 418 -7.72 -25.11 16.96
CA ARG A 418 -8.72 -26.10 17.35
C ARG A 418 -9.83 -26.11 16.33
N SER A 419 -10.37 -27.28 16.02
CA SER A 419 -11.53 -27.44 15.15
C SER A 419 -12.35 -28.65 15.58
N ALA A 420 -13.66 -28.60 15.33
CA ALA A 420 -14.53 -29.77 15.40
C ALA A 420 -14.37 -30.69 14.17
N LEU A 421 -13.79 -30.16 13.09
CA LEU A 421 -13.49 -30.90 11.87
C LEU A 421 -12.05 -31.40 11.91
N GLU A 422 -11.80 -32.51 11.22
CA GLU A 422 -10.44 -33.03 11.06
C GLU A 422 -9.61 -32.08 10.20
N LEU A 423 -8.50 -31.61 10.78
CA LEU A 423 -7.52 -30.75 10.12
C LEU A 423 -6.35 -31.59 9.60
N HIS A 424 -5.86 -31.27 8.42
CA HIS A 424 -4.66 -31.87 7.84
C HIS A 424 -3.74 -30.80 7.26
N ALA A 425 -2.44 -30.98 7.38
CA ALA A 425 -1.47 -30.14 6.68
C ALA A 425 -1.42 -30.54 5.20
N CYS A 426 -1.27 -29.57 4.31
CA CYS A 426 -1.07 -29.81 2.88
C CYS A 426 -0.24 -28.71 2.22
N GLY A 427 0.17 -28.94 0.97
CA GLY A 427 0.69 -27.91 0.10
C GLY A 427 -0.40 -26.97 -0.40
N VAL A 428 -0.01 -25.84 -1.00
CA VAL A 428 -0.93 -24.80 -1.50
C VAL A 428 -1.88 -25.34 -2.59
N ARG A 429 -1.60 -26.49 -3.20
CA ARG A 429 -2.47 -27.13 -4.19
C ARG A 429 -3.27 -28.32 -3.62
N GLY A 430 -3.17 -28.57 -2.33
CA GLY A 430 -3.72 -29.76 -1.67
C GLY A 430 -2.89 -31.02 -1.89
N ASP A 431 -1.67 -30.90 -2.41
CA ASP A 431 -0.69 -31.98 -2.48
C ASP A 431 -0.04 -32.23 -1.11
N ARG A 432 0.68 -33.35 -0.94
CA ARG A 432 1.48 -33.64 0.27
C ARG A 432 0.67 -33.57 1.59
N THR A 433 -0.46 -34.26 1.63
CA THR A 433 -1.31 -34.32 2.82
C THR A 433 -0.62 -35.05 3.98
N ALA A 434 -0.59 -34.45 5.16
CA ALA A 434 -0.09 -35.04 6.40
C ALA A 434 -1.04 -34.72 7.57
N PRO A 435 -1.01 -35.50 8.67
CA PRO A 435 -1.72 -35.13 9.89
C PRO A 435 -1.27 -33.76 10.38
N PHE A 436 -2.23 -32.90 10.74
CA PHE A 436 -1.91 -31.59 11.33
C PHE A 436 -1.65 -31.73 12.83
N ALA A 437 -0.55 -31.16 13.32
CA ALA A 437 -0.15 -31.26 14.74
C ALA A 437 -1.02 -30.43 15.70
N GLY A 438 -1.98 -29.67 15.18
CA GLY A 438 -2.85 -28.79 15.99
C GLY A 438 -2.20 -27.45 16.36
N VAL A 439 -1.00 -27.17 15.87
CA VAL A 439 -0.23 -25.94 16.15
C VAL A 439 0.40 -25.39 14.88
N ILE A 440 0.46 -24.06 14.77
CA ILE A 440 1.25 -23.36 13.75
C ILE A 440 2.55 -22.91 14.40
N GLU A 441 3.66 -23.41 13.90
CA GLU A 441 4.99 -23.15 14.47
C GLU A 441 5.46 -21.70 14.25
N PRO A 442 6.32 -21.14 15.12
CA PRO A 442 6.85 -19.78 14.96
C PRO A 442 7.52 -19.55 13.61
N LYS A 443 7.26 -18.39 12.98
CA LYS A 443 7.89 -17.97 11.72
C LYS A 443 7.66 -18.95 10.55
N THR A 444 6.63 -19.80 10.65
CA THR A 444 6.25 -20.74 9.59
C THR A 444 5.04 -20.26 8.80
N ILE A 445 4.96 -20.75 7.56
CA ILE A 445 3.78 -20.63 6.71
C ILE A 445 3.27 -22.04 6.42
N GLU A 446 2.02 -22.31 6.80
CA GLU A 446 1.42 -23.63 6.68
C GLU A 446 0.05 -23.53 6.00
N THR A 447 -0.30 -24.53 5.20
CA THR A 447 -1.65 -24.65 4.64
C THR A 447 -2.37 -25.78 5.34
N VAL A 448 -3.46 -25.45 6.01
CA VAL A 448 -4.30 -26.40 6.75
C VAL A 448 -5.56 -26.64 5.95
N GLY A 449 -5.72 -27.88 5.49
CA GLY A 449 -6.91 -28.36 4.81
C GLY A 449 -7.96 -28.86 5.79
N LEU A 450 -9.22 -28.69 5.41
CA LEU A 450 -10.37 -29.32 6.06
C LEU A 450 -11.36 -29.84 5.02
N THR A 451 -12.14 -30.82 5.43
CA THR A 451 -13.16 -31.46 4.59
C THR A 451 -14.54 -31.11 5.14
N LEU A 452 -15.36 -30.47 4.31
CA LEU A 452 -16.75 -30.13 4.63
C LEU A 452 -17.68 -31.20 4.05
N PRO A 453 -18.61 -31.75 4.84
CA PRO A 453 -19.69 -32.57 4.29
C PRO A 453 -20.57 -31.71 3.37
N ILE A 454 -21.00 -32.27 2.25
CA ILE A 454 -21.95 -31.60 1.35
C ILE A 454 -23.36 -31.75 1.93
N ASN A 455 -23.88 -30.68 2.51
CA ASN A 455 -25.30 -30.56 2.87
C ASN A 455 -25.98 -29.60 1.88
N ASP A 456 -26.17 -30.07 0.63
CA ASP A 456 -26.80 -29.29 -0.43
C ASP A 456 -28.33 -29.23 -0.21
N HIS A 457 -28.76 -28.27 0.61
CA HIS A 457 -30.17 -27.88 0.68
C HIS A 457 -30.30 -26.41 0.32
N PRO A 458 -30.20 -26.05 -0.99
CA PRO A 458 -30.47 -24.70 -1.41
C PRO A 458 -31.90 -24.32 -1.02
N ILE A 459 -32.04 -23.16 -0.39
CA ILE A 459 -33.30 -22.50 -0.10
C ILE A 459 -33.92 -22.18 -1.46
N ARG A 460 -35.07 -22.80 -1.76
CA ARG A 460 -35.73 -22.71 -3.07
C ARG A 460 -36.30 -21.33 -3.42
N ASN A 461 -36.09 -20.32 -2.59
CA ASN A 461 -36.53 -18.94 -2.82
C ASN A 461 -35.30 -18.08 -3.13
N ILE A 462 -35.33 -17.40 -4.28
CA ILE A 462 -34.23 -16.53 -4.71
C ILE A 462 -34.19 -15.31 -3.80
N ARG A 463 -33.10 -15.14 -3.05
CA ARG A 463 -32.86 -14.00 -2.17
C ARG A 463 -31.83 -13.06 -2.79
N SER A 464 -31.84 -11.79 -2.40
CA SER A 464 -30.72 -10.89 -2.68
C SER A 464 -29.67 -11.06 -1.57
N LEU A 465 -28.39 -11.10 -1.94
CA LEU A 465 -27.27 -11.13 -1.00
C LEU A 465 -26.33 -9.99 -1.35
N SER A 466 -26.05 -9.14 -0.37
CA SER A 466 -25.17 -7.98 -0.53
C SER A 466 -24.06 -7.97 0.53
N ILE A 467 -22.93 -7.34 0.21
CA ILE A 467 -21.83 -7.12 1.17
C ILE A 467 -21.94 -5.69 1.70
N LEU A 468 -22.09 -5.55 3.01
CA LEU A 468 -22.12 -4.27 3.71
C LEU A 468 -20.72 -3.83 4.19
N SER A 469 -19.83 -4.78 4.46
CA SER A 469 -18.44 -4.52 4.87
C SER A 469 -17.53 -5.66 4.41
N PRO A 470 -16.28 -5.40 3.96
CA PRO A 470 -15.71 -4.08 3.74
C PRO A 470 -16.32 -3.37 2.52
N VAL A 471 -16.38 -2.03 2.58
CA VAL A 471 -16.80 -1.22 1.42
C VAL A 471 -15.65 -1.14 0.42
N LEU A 472 -15.84 -1.69 -0.77
CA LEU A 472 -14.86 -1.65 -1.84
C LEU A 472 -15.10 -0.43 -2.72
N ASN A 473 -14.20 0.54 -2.67
CA ASN A 473 -14.22 1.72 -3.53
C ASN A 473 -12.92 1.81 -4.33
N TRP A 474 -13.03 1.91 -5.64
CA TRP A 474 -11.93 2.34 -6.49
C TRP A 474 -11.91 3.87 -6.52
N VAL A 475 -10.97 4.48 -5.82
CA VAL A 475 -10.75 5.92 -5.93
C VAL A 475 -10.01 6.16 -7.25
N ARG A 476 -10.67 6.83 -8.19
CA ARG A 476 -10.09 7.15 -9.49
C ARG A 476 -8.92 8.10 -9.30
N THR A 477 -7.75 7.75 -9.83
CA THR A 477 -6.58 8.61 -9.91
C THR A 477 -6.89 9.86 -10.74
N PRO A 478 -6.30 11.02 -10.42
CA PRO A 478 -6.61 12.26 -11.10
C PRO A 478 -6.17 12.26 -12.56
N VAL A 479 -6.73 13.23 -13.29
CA VAL A 479 -6.44 13.53 -14.70
C VAL A 479 -4.93 13.63 -14.92
N ALA A 480 -4.46 13.13 -16.07
CA ALA A 480 -3.06 13.24 -16.48
C ALA A 480 -2.51 14.65 -16.23
N SER A 481 -1.40 14.74 -15.49
CA SER A 481 -0.70 16.01 -15.30
C SER A 481 -0.10 16.43 -16.64
N PRO A 482 -0.56 17.51 -17.27
CA PRO A 482 0.00 17.91 -18.55
C PRO A 482 1.47 18.32 -18.37
N PRO A 483 2.33 18.04 -19.35
CA PRO A 483 3.71 18.53 -19.35
C PRO A 483 3.78 20.06 -19.23
N ASP A 484 4.73 20.57 -18.45
CA ASP A 484 4.97 22.01 -18.34
C ASP A 484 5.68 22.50 -19.62
N PRO A 485 5.09 23.44 -20.39
CA PRO A 485 5.70 23.95 -21.62
C PRO A 485 7.10 24.54 -21.41
N LEU A 486 7.37 25.18 -20.27
CA LEU A 486 8.69 25.75 -19.97
C LEU A 486 9.72 24.64 -19.75
N LYS A 487 9.33 23.57 -19.05
CA LYS A 487 10.18 22.39 -18.86
C LYS A 487 10.44 21.68 -20.18
N ILE A 488 9.47 21.60 -21.09
CA ILE A 488 9.67 21.05 -22.43
C ILE A 488 10.71 21.86 -23.21
N GLN A 489 10.64 23.19 -23.18
CA GLN A 489 11.64 24.05 -23.84
C GLN A 489 13.05 23.85 -23.25
N GLU A 490 13.15 23.72 -21.93
CA GLU A 490 14.40 23.42 -21.23
C GLU A 490 14.99 22.08 -21.70
N LEU A 491 14.17 21.03 -21.78
CA LEU A 491 14.60 19.69 -22.22
C LEU A 491 15.06 19.68 -23.69
N VAL A 492 14.39 20.44 -24.56
CA VAL A 492 14.83 20.62 -25.97
C VAL A 492 16.21 21.24 -26.02
N ARG A 493 16.43 22.33 -25.27
CA ARG A 493 17.72 22.99 -25.20
C ARG A 493 18.81 22.06 -24.67
N LEU A 494 18.54 21.34 -23.57
CA LEU A 494 19.49 20.39 -22.98
C LEU A 494 19.83 19.25 -23.95
N ARG A 495 18.85 18.75 -24.71
CA ARG A 495 19.08 17.72 -25.74
C ARG A 495 20.06 18.24 -26.79
N ASP A 496 19.79 19.42 -27.33
CA ASP A 496 20.59 20.03 -28.40
C ASP A 496 22.03 20.32 -27.92
N GLU A 497 22.18 20.77 -26.67
CA GLU A 497 23.49 20.94 -26.02
C GLU A 497 24.25 19.60 -25.90
N GLN A 498 23.59 18.53 -25.46
CA GLN A 498 24.22 17.20 -25.35
C GLN A 498 24.56 16.60 -26.72
N GLU A 499 23.74 16.84 -27.75
CA GLU A 499 24.06 16.46 -29.13
C GLU A 499 25.28 17.20 -29.65
N ALA A 500 25.38 18.51 -29.40
CA ALA A 500 26.55 19.31 -29.78
C ALA A 500 27.83 18.80 -29.09
N ILE A 501 27.75 18.48 -27.79
CA ILE A 501 28.86 17.89 -27.01
C ILE A 501 29.27 16.54 -27.59
N SER A 502 28.30 15.66 -27.86
CA SER A 502 28.53 14.37 -28.50
C SER A 502 29.25 14.55 -29.85
N ASN A 503 28.74 15.41 -30.73
CA ASN A 503 29.33 15.65 -32.04
C ASN A 503 30.77 16.21 -31.95
N ARG A 504 31.07 17.01 -30.92
CA ARG A 504 32.43 17.50 -30.66
C ARG A 504 33.39 16.35 -30.33
N TYR A 505 33.03 15.52 -29.35
CA TYR A 505 33.87 14.39 -28.94
C TYR A 505 33.98 13.30 -30.02
N GLU A 506 32.96 13.14 -30.87
CA GLU A 506 33.05 12.25 -32.02
C GLU A 506 34.12 12.70 -33.02
N LYS A 507 34.19 14.01 -33.30
CA LYS A 507 35.22 14.59 -34.18
C LYS A 507 36.61 14.46 -33.56
N GLU A 508 36.78 14.85 -32.30
CA GLU A 508 38.03 14.72 -31.56
C GLU A 508 38.55 13.26 -31.55
N GLY A 509 37.65 12.29 -31.38
CA GLY A 509 38.00 10.86 -31.38
C GLY A 509 38.38 10.29 -32.76
N ARG A 510 38.06 10.99 -33.86
CA ARG A 510 38.47 10.62 -35.23
C ARG A 510 39.79 11.25 -35.63
N GLU A 511 40.11 12.43 -35.10
CA GLU A 511 41.31 13.20 -35.44
C GLU A 511 42.58 12.74 -34.71
N ILE A 512 42.46 11.95 -33.63
CA ILE A 512 43.59 11.39 -32.87
C ILE A 512 43.53 9.84 -32.89
N PRO A 513 44.14 9.17 -33.90
CA PRO A 513 44.16 7.72 -33.98
C PRO A 513 45.14 7.14 -32.96
N GLY A 514 44.63 6.69 -31.81
CA GLY A 514 45.42 6.06 -30.76
C GLY A 514 44.86 6.32 -29.37
N LEU A 515 43.95 5.45 -28.93
CA LEU A 515 43.57 5.25 -27.52
C LEU A 515 43.09 6.49 -26.72
N ASN A 516 42.36 7.44 -27.31
CA ASN A 516 41.64 8.41 -26.48
C ASN A 516 40.29 7.84 -25.98
N PHE A 517 40.37 6.88 -25.04
CA PHE A 517 39.20 6.29 -24.40
C PHE A 517 38.35 7.34 -23.66
N GLN A 518 38.97 8.40 -23.13
CA GLN A 518 38.27 9.48 -22.43
C GLN A 518 37.31 10.23 -23.35
N SER A 519 37.76 10.64 -24.55
CA SER A 519 36.88 11.27 -25.54
C SER A 519 35.77 10.33 -26.01
N ARG A 520 36.03 9.02 -26.16
CA ARG A 520 34.98 8.04 -26.49
C ARG A 520 33.96 7.85 -25.36
N PHE A 521 34.42 7.83 -24.11
CA PHE A 521 33.53 7.78 -22.96
C PHE A 521 32.65 9.03 -22.87
N ALA A 522 33.24 10.21 -23.05
CA ALA A 522 32.52 11.47 -23.07
C ALA A 522 31.50 11.54 -24.21
N TYR A 523 31.85 11.05 -25.41
CA TYR A 523 30.93 10.86 -26.53
C TYR A 523 29.75 9.97 -26.15
N TYR A 524 29.98 8.75 -25.67
CA TYR A 524 28.90 7.82 -25.33
C TYR A 524 28.02 8.34 -24.19
N LYS A 525 28.60 9.04 -23.21
CA LYS A 525 27.85 9.69 -22.12
C LYS A 525 26.90 10.76 -22.68
N ALA A 526 27.42 11.71 -23.45
CA ALA A 526 26.62 12.80 -24.02
C ALA A 526 25.57 12.28 -25.01
N LYS A 527 25.93 11.34 -25.89
CA LYS A 527 25.01 10.74 -26.86
C LYS A 527 23.87 9.99 -26.16
N ARG A 528 24.17 9.22 -25.10
CA ARG A 528 23.16 8.55 -24.29
C ARG A 528 22.18 9.56 -23.68
N THR A 529 22.67 10.61 -23.03
CA THR A 529 21.82 11.64 -22.43
C THR A 529 20.95 12.35 -23.47
N ALA A 530 21.47 12.67 -24.65
CA ALA A 530 20.69 13.24 -25.74
C ALA A 530 19.54 12.33 -26.21
N LEU A 531 19.77 11.02 -26.27
CA LEU A 531 18.74 10.05 -26.66
C LEU A 531 17.71 9.83 -25.55
N GLU A 532 18.11 9.82 -24.27
CA GLU A 532 17.19 9.77 -23.13
C GLU A 532 16.25 10.99 -23.13
N LEU A 533 16.80 12.18 -23.35
CA LEU A 533 16.04 13.42 -23.51
C LEU A 533 15.11 13.38 -24.73
N SER A 534 15.57 12.83 -25.85
CA SER A 534 14.76 12.66 -27.06
C SER A 534 13.59 11.71 -26.81
N LEU A 535 13.82 10.62 -26.09
CA LEU A 535 12.76 9.69 -25.70
C LEU A 535 11.75 10.37 -24.76
N SER A 536 12.25 11.11 -23.76
CA SER A 536 11.42 11.89 -22.84
C SER A 536 10.55 12.90 -23.59
N LEU A 537 11.12 13.65 -24.54
CA LEU A 537 10.38 14.62 -25.36
C LEU A 537 9.33 13.94 -26.24
N CYS A 538 9.69 12.83 -26.90
CA CYS A 538 8.77 12.06 -27.75
C CYS A 538 7.51 11.63 -26.97
N GLN A 539 7.69 11.12 -25.75
CA GLN A 539 6.59 10.66 -24.88
C GLN A 539 5.74 11.80 -24.32
N ASN A 540 6.30 12.99 -24.12
CA ASN A 540 5.59 14.12 -23.53
C ASN A 540 4.95 15.06 -24.58
N MET A 541 5.48 15.13 -25.81
CA MET A 541 4.96 16.04 -26.84
C MET A 541 3.78 15.46 -27.63
N ARG A 542 3.61 14.13 -27.62
CA ARG A 542 2.50 13.46 -28.32
C ARG A 542 2.10 12.17 -27.59
N PRO A 543 0.86 11.69 -27.77
CA PRO A 543 0.49 10.35 -27.35
C PRO A 543 1.39 9.30 -28.02
N THR A 544 1.90 8.36 -27.23
CA THR A 544 2.77 7.27 -27.70
C THR A 544 2.31 5.94 -27.12
N THR A 545 2.76 4.84 -27.73
CA THR A 545 2.55 3.48 -27.21
C THR A 545 3.88 2.73 -27.22
N ALA A 546 3.96 1.61 -26.50
CA ALA A 546 5.15 0.75 -26.54
C ALA A 546 5.52 0.23 -27.95
N ARG A 547 4.62 0.33 -28.93
CA ARG A 547 4.84 -0.10 -30.33
C ARG A 547 5.21 1.05 -31.28
N ASP A 548 5.47 2.24 -30.76
CA ASP A 548 5.83 3.40 -31.57
C ASP A 548 7.20 3.19 -32.26
N PRO A 549 7.30 3.25 -33.60
CA PRO A 549 8.55 2.98 -34.31
C PRO A 549 9.69 3.94 -33.96
N GLU A 550 9.38 5.20 -33.65
CA GLU A 550 10.37 6.23 -33.28
C GLU A 550 10.99 5.89 -31.93
N ILE A 551 10.15 5.53 -30.95
CA ILE A 551 10.57 5.05 -29.63
C ILE A 551 11.41 3.77 -29.76
N GLN A 552 10.99 2.81 -30.58
CA GLN A 552 11.73 1.56 -30.77
C GLN A 552 13.14 1.80 -31.33
N LYS A 553 13.27 2.72 -32.30
CA LYS A 553 14.57 3.09 -32.85
C LYS A 553 15.48 3.69 -31.79
N VAL A 554 14.98 4.65 -31.02
CA VAL A 554 15.73 5.30 -29.93
C VAL A 554 16.12 4.27 -28.86
N PHE A 555 15.22 3.35 -28.51
CA PHE A 555 15.46 2.29 -27.54
C PHE A 555 16.57 1.32 -27.97
N LEU A 556 16.59 0.91 -29.25
CA LEU A 556 17.67 0.07 -29.79
C LEU A 556 19.03 0.76 -29.70
N GLU A 557 19.08 2.06 -30.01
CA GLU A 557 20.30 2.86 -29.93
C GLU A 557 20.76 3.05 -28.47
N LEU A 558 19.83 3.31 -27.55
CA LEU A 558 20.13 3.39 -26.12
C LEU A 558 20.71 2.09 -25.55
N ASN A 559 20.18 0.93 -25.96
CA ASN A 559 20.71 -0.37 -25.52
C ASN A 559 22.13 -0.64 -26.05
N ASP A 560 22.39 -0.30 -27.31
CA ASP A 560 23.74 -0.41 -27.90
C ASP A 560 24.74 0.51 -27.19
N LEU A 561 24.35 1.76 -26.91
CA LEU A 561 25.18 2.72 -26.19
C LEU A 561 25.41 2.33 -24.74
N ARG A 562 24.44 1.70 -24.07
CA ARG A 562 24.62 1.18 -22.70
C ARG A 562 25.78 0.19 -22.64
N ILE A 563 25.84 -0.74 -23.59
CA ILE A 563 26.91 -1.74 -23.66
C ILE A 563 28.25 -1.05 -23.98
N LYS A 564 28.28 -0.19 -25.01
CA LYS A 564 29.51 0.50 -25.46
C LYS A 564 30.10 1.43 -24.39
N ARG A 565 29.25 2.26 -23.75
CA ARG A 565 29.64 3.15 -22.65
C ARG A 565 30.29 2.35 -21.52
N ARG A 566 29.62 1.27 -21.08
CA ARG A 566 30.08 0.48 -19.94
C ARG A 566 31.41 -0.21 -20.21
N SER A 567 31.58 -0.78 -21.40
CA SER A 567 32.84 -1.40 -21.80
C SER A 567 34.00 -0.41 -21.76
N ILE A 568 33.80 0.83 -22.24
CA ILE A 568 34.85 1.86 -22.20
C ILE A 568 35.11 2.35 -20.77
N GLU A 569 34.08 2.56 -19.95
CA GLU A 569 34.23 2.94 -18.54
C GLU A 569 35.10 1.94 -17.78
N LEU A 570 34.80 0.64 -17.93
CA LEU A 570 35.59 -0.44 -17.33
C LEU A 570 37.03 -0.47 -17.84
N LEU A 571 37.26 -0.26 -19.14
CA LEU A 571 38.60 -0.19 -19.73
C LEU A 571 39.41 0.98 -19.15
N ILE A 572 38.82 2.18 -19.07
CA ILE A 572 39.47 3.38 -18.51
C ILE A 572 39.91 3.11 -17.07
N GLU A 573 39.04 2.52 -16.26
CA GLU A 573 39.32 2.31 -14.84
C GLU A 573 40.29 1.14 -14.60
N THR A 574 40.22 0.08 -15.40
CA THR A 574 41.21 -1.01 -15.35
C THR A 574 42.62 -0.47 -15.68
N LEU A 575 42.75 0.34 -16.73
CA LEU A 575 44.03 0.94 -17.12
C LEU A 575 44.57 1.94 -16.09
N LYS A 576 43.69 2.61 -15.32
CA LYS A 576 44.11 3.46 -14.20
C LYS A 576 44.57 2.66 -12.97
N SER A 577 44.06 1.44 -12.79
CA SER A 577 44.39 0.59 -11.63
C SER A 577 45.68 -0.22 -11.77
N GLU A 578 46.24 -0.31 -12.98
CA GLU A 578 47.53 -0.95 -13.27
C GLU A 578 48.74 0.02 -13.14
N VAL A 579 48.49 1.28 -12.80
CA VAL A 579 49.48 2.35 -12.52
C VAL A 579 49.41 2.70 -11.05
#